data_AF-A0A2N7RXN9-F1
#
_entry.id   AF-A0A2N7RXN9-F1
#
_cell.length_a   1.000
_cell.length_b   1.000
_cell.length_c   1.000
_cell.angle_alpha   90.00
_cell.angle_beta   90.00
_cell.angle_gamma   90.00
#
_symmetry.space_group_name_H-M   'P 1'
#
loop_
_entity.id
_entity.type
_entity.pdbx_description
1 polymer ?
#
loop_
_entity_poly.entity_id
_entity_poly.type
_entity_poly.pdbx_seq_one_letter_code
_entity_poly.pdbx_strand_id
1 'polypeptide(L)'
;MRTLRPRFLAALMAASLLLVGLGVPSQAAPALAAVETAAVPLAKTGVASVKTTANLNMRKGESTKYAIVRTIPKNTTVPVSQQAANGWYKVSYKKKTGWISNKYAKAVSRHPAPKPKSGPSKKINLWVNATAAVNIRQGSGTSHKIIGSLPKNAAVKAVARASNGWYKITYKKKTGWVSHKHVQTCVKGCQVDTGAYTTNRAGLNDRYFTKSSGTDLYAAAGKRLRIGDIPKNSIVYRDLRWEKAGGPVAGWYFVRTQGMDGWMKASALARKSTATTSNTKNYTRKQVVKKANGMLPESMLAAIPWDKEKTLIAAPALADLTRMNTAFKKKFGKNIDVDLAYRTLDTQKYYYKELGAYIAAKPGTSNHGWGLAIDVPESHAYSFRGKYYKWLKSNSKKYNWLHRKNLEEFRADGSRNPYAEAWHFEYNGQ
;
A
#
# COMPACT_ATOMS: atom_id res chain seq x y z
N MET A 1 -31.53 -40.69 15.29
CA MET A 1 -32.77 -40.04 14.82
C MET A 1 -32.49 -39.35 13.48
N ARG A 2 -33.17 -39.83 12.42
CA ARG A 2 -33.45 -39.26 11.08
C ARG A 2 -32.30 -38.54 10.36
N THR A 3 -31.46 -39.19 9.53
CA THR A 3 -31.65 -39.69 8.14
C THR A 3 -32.31 -38.71 7.15
N LEU A 4 -31.61 -38.41 6.05
CA LEU A 4 -32.06 -38.64 4.67
C LEU A 4 -30.94 -38.30 3.65
N ARG A 5 -30.46 -39.33 2.94
CA ARG A 5 -29.91 -39.24 1.57
C ARG A 5 -31.07 -39.44 0.59
N PRO A 6 -30.86 -39.16 -0.71
CA PRO A 6 -31.02 -40.27 -1.65
C PRO A 6 -29.92 -40.34 -2.71
N ARG A 7 -29.55 -41.59 -3.04
CA ARG A 7 -28.99 -42.04 -4.31
C ARG A 7 -30.14 -42.69 -5.08
N PHE A 8 -30.23 -42.50 -6.39
CA PHE A 8 -30.86 -43.47 -7.29
C PHE A 8 -30.01 -43.64 -8.56
N LEU A 9 -30.01 -44.87 -9.05
CA LEU A 9 -29.22 -45.45 -10.11
C LEU A 9 -30.18 -46.07 -11.15
N ALA A 10 -29.76 -46.03 -12.42
CA ALA A 10 -30.09 -46.93 -13.54
C ALA A 10 -31.50 -46.94 -14.16
N ALA A 11 -31.58 -46.79 -15.49
CA ALA A 11 -31.78 -47.90 -16.46
C ALA A 11 -32.30 -47.38 -17.82
N LEU A 12 -31.81 -47.94 -18.93
CA LEU A 12 -32.55 -48.43 -20.12
C LEU A 12 -31.51 -49.00 -21.12
N MET A 13 -31.41 -50.34 -21.25
CA MET A 13 -32.12 -51.22 -22.19
C MET A 13 -31.51 -51.22 -23.60
N ALA A 14 -31.00 -52.39 -23.97
CA ALA A 14 -30.49 -52.78 -25.27
C ALA A 14 -31.60 -53.38 -26.14
N ALA A 15 -31.42 -53.33 -27.46
CA ALA A 15 -32.07 -54.24 -28.41
C ALA A 15 -31.08 -54.56 -29.54
N SER A 16 -30.82 -55.86 -29.72
CA SER A 16 -30.05 -56.44 -30.83
C SER A 16 -31.04 -57.06 -31.82
N LEU A 17 -30.79 -56.96 -33.13
CA LEU A 17 -31.16 -57.99 -34.12
C LEU A 17 -30.31 -57.87 -35.41
N LEU A 18 -30.23 -58.98 -36.14
CA LEU A 18 -29.13 -59.53 -36.95
C LEU A 18 -28.88 -58.99 -38.38
N LEU A 19 -27.68 -59.36 -38.88
CA LEU A 19 -27.12 -59.50 -40.25
C LEU A 19 -28.15 -59.73 -41.38
N VAL A 20 -27.94 -59.34 -42.65
CA VAL A 20 -26.96 -59.84 -43.66
C VAL A 20 -26.91 -58.85 -44.86
N GLY A 21 -25.78 -58.73 -45.57
CA GLY A 21 -25.79 -58.25 -46.96
C GLY A 21 -24.46 -57.68 -47.49
N LEU A 22 -23.74 -58.49 -48.28
CA LEU A 22 -22.56 -58.09 -49.06
C LEU A 22 -22.94 -57.17 -50.24
N GLY A 23 -22.09 -56.20 -50.55
CA GLY A 23 -22.16 -55.44 -51.80
C GLY A 23 -21.11 -54.32 -51.86
N VAL A 24 -19.97 -54.60 -52.51
CA VAL A 24 -19.01 -53.58 -52.98
C VAL A 24 -19.31 -53.29 -54.45
N PRO A 25 -19.26 -52.02 -54.89
CA PRO A 25 -18.31 -51.65 -55.95
C PRO A 25 -17.59 -50.33 -55.58
N SER A 26 -16.26 -50.28 -55.54
CA SER A 26 -15.33 -50.05 -56.67
C SER A 26 -15.50 -48.69 -57.36
N GLN A 27 -14.67 -47.71 -56.98
CA GLN A 27 -13.86 -46.95 -57.95
C GLN A 27 -12.67 -46.23 -57.29
N ALA A 28 -11.61 -46.12 -58.08
CA ALA A 28 -10.20 -46.00 -57.68
C ALA A 28 -9.70 -44.57 -57.39
N ALA A 29 -8.65 -44.53 -56.56
CA ALA A 29 -7.67 -43.45 -56.37
C ALA A 29 -6.89 -43.14 -57.67
N PRO A 30 -6.16 -42.01 -57.86
CA PRO A 30 -5.30 -41.33 -56.88
C PRO A 30 -5.29 -39.77 -56.98
N ALA A 31 -4.73 -39.03 -56.02
CA ALA A 31 -3.37 -38.52 -56.14
C ALA A 31 -2.81 -38.06 -54.79
N LEU A 32 -1.52 -38.35 -54.60
CA LEU A 32 -0.65 -37.92 -53.52
C LEU A 32 -0.59 -36.39 -53.43
N ALA A 33 -1.20 -35.81 -52.40
CA ALA A 33 -0.81 -34.50 -51.91
C ALA A 33 0.24 -34.71 -50.81
N ALA A 34 1.46 -34.28 -51.09
CA ALA A 34 2.53 -34.19 -50.13
C ALA A 34 2.06 -33.36 -48.93
N VAL A 35 1.92 -33.99 -47.77
CA VAL A 35 1.74 -33.26 -46.51
C VAL A 35 3.09 -32.62 -46.21
N GLU A 36 3.20 -31.36 -46.62
CA GLU A 36 4.24 -30.45 -46.22
C GLU A 36 4.40 -30.52 -44.70
N THR A 37 5.58 -30.94 -44.26
CA THR A 37 5.91 -31.10 -42.86
C THR A 37 5.98 -29.72 -42.22
N ALA A 38 4.84 -29.24 -41.73
CA ALA A 38 4.79 -28.08 -40.86
C ALA A 38 5.74 -28.31 -39.68
N ALA A 39 6.84 -27.56 -39.65
CA ALA A 39 7.77 -27.53 -38.54
C ALA A 39 7.01 -27.05 -37.30
N VAL A 40 6.57 -28.00 -36.47
CA VAL A 40 5.97 -27.73 -35.16
C VAL A 40 6.97 -26.89 -34.34
N PRO A 41 6.56 -25.75 -33.76
CA PRO A 41 7.46 -24.93 -32.97
C PRO A 41 8.05 -25.75 -31.81
N LEU A 42 9.37 -25.76 -31.67
CA LEU A 42 10.07 -26.43 -30.58
C LEU A 42 9.50 -26.01 -29.22
N ALA A 43 8.87 -26.94 -28.49
CA ALA A 43 8.79 -26.87 -27.04
C ALA A 43 10.22 -27.01 -26.50
N LYS A 44 10.88 -25.88 -26.22
CA LYS A 44 12.26 -25.83 -25.72
C LYS A 44 12.33 -26.41 -24.31
N THR A 45 13.04 -27.53 -24.18
CA THR A 45 13.38 -28.18 -22.92
C THR A 45 14.37 -27.34 -22.12
N GLY A 46 14.30 -27.43 -20.78
CA GLY A 46 15.33 -26.86 -19.90
C GLY A 46 16.60 -27.72 -19.82
N VAL A 47 16.57 -28.97 -20.29
CA VAL A 47 17.68 -29.94 -20.24
C VAL A 47 18.33 -30.03 -21.63
N ALA A 48 19.64 -29.80 -21.71
CA ALA A 48 20.44 -29.82 -22.93
C ALA A 48 21.12 -31.16 -23.19
N SER A 49 21.58 -31.83 -22.13
CA SER A 49 22.12 -33.18 -22.23
C SER A 49 21.91 -33.97 -20.95
N VAL A 50 21.87 -35.29 -21.10
CA VAL A 50 21.68 -36.24 -20.00
C VAL A 50 22.74 -37.34 -20.06
N LYS A 51 23.17 -37.82 -18.91
CA LYS A 51 24.04 -39.00 -18.75
C LYS A 51 23.21 -40.19 -18.31
N THR A 52 23.31 -41.29 -19.05
CA THR A 52 22.60 -42.54 -18.72
C THR A 52 23.12 -43.14 -17.42
N THR A 53 22.23 -43.65 -16.57
CA THR A 53 22.58 -44.30 -15.30
C THR A 53 22.63 -45.83 -15.41
N ALA A 54 22.16 -46.38 -16.54
CA ALA A 54 22.18 -47.78 -16.91
C ALA A 54 22.26 -47.93 -18.44
N ASN A 55 22.39 -49.17 -18.93
CA ASN A 55 22.17 -49.47 -20.35
C ASN A 55 20.71 -49.16 -20.70
N LEU A 56 20.48 -48.11 -21.49
CA LEU A 56 19.18 -47.48 -21.64
C LEU A 56 18.63 -47.65 -23.06
N ASN A 57 17.46 -48.26 -23.16
CA ASN A 57 16.78 -48.43 -24.45
C ASN A 57 16.23 -47.09 -24.98
N MET A 58 16.65 -46.75 -26.19
CA MET A 58 16.13 -45.67 -27.02
C MET A 58 15.05 -46.22 -27.94
N ARG A 59 13.82 -45.72 -27.84
CA ARG A 59 12.61 -46.24 -28.51
C ARG A 59 12.08 -45.32 -29.59
N LYS A 60 11.24 -45.84 -30.49
CA LYS A 60 10.61 -45.03 -31.57
C LYS A 60 9.65 -43.95 -31.05
N GLY A 61 9.06 -44.15 -29.87
CA GLY A 61 8.13 -43.20 -29.24
C GLY A 61 8.28 -43.16 -27.72
N GLU A 62 7.61 -42.19 -27.09
CA GLU A 62 7.68 -41.84 -25.67
C GLU A 62 6.93 -42.79 -24.72
N SER A 63 7.04 -44.09 -24.97
CA SER A 63 6.51 -45.12 -24.07
C SER A 63 7.25 -46.45 -24.24
N THR A 64 7.09 -47.36 -23.28
CA THR A 64 7.66 -48.71 -23.36
C THR A 64 7.00 -49.60 -24.41
N LYS A 65 5.85 -49.20 -24.97
CA LYS A 65 5.13 -49.95 -26.02
C LYS A 65 5.79 -49.80 -27.40
N TYR A 66 6.59 -48.76 -27.62
CA TYR A 66 7.26 -48.54 -28.89
C TYR A 66 8.51 -49.41 -29.04
N ALA A 67 8.77 -49.84 -30.28
CA ALA A 67 9.95 -50.61 -30.65
C ALA A 67 11.26 -49.93 -30.24
N ILE A 68 12.24 -50.74 -29.82
CA ILE A 68 13.58 -50.29 -29.46
C ILE A 68 14.34 -49.98 -30.76
N VAL A 69 14.89 -48.77 -30.86
CA VAL A 69 15.75 -48.32 -31.96
C VAL A 69 17.21 -48.72 -31.69
N ARG A 70 17.67 -48.59 -30.43
CA ARG A 70 19.03 -48.93 -29.99
C ARG A 70 19.11 -48.93 -28.46
N THR A 71 20.14 -49.56 -27.89
CA THR A 71 20.50 -49.41 -26.46
C THR A 71 21.72 -48.49 -26.32
N ILE A 72 21.62 -47.50 -25.43
CA ILE A 72 22.67 -46.53 -25.11
C ILE A 72 23.42 -47.03 -23.86
N PRO A 73 24.76 -47.22 -23.88
CA PRO A 73 25.49 -47.73 -22.73
C PRO A 73 25.36 -46.85 -21.49
N LYS A 74 25.49 -47.43 -20.30
CA LYS A 74 25.61 -46.69 -19.02
C LYS A 74 26.73 -45.65 -19.09
N ASN A 75 26.57 -44.53 -18.38
CA ASN A 75 27.53 -43.42 -18.32
C ASN A 75 27.75 -42.66 -19.63
N THR A 76 26.91 -42.88 -20.65
CA THR A 76 26.97 -42.14 -21.91
C THR A 76 26.22 -40.83 -21.78
N THR A 77 26.85 -39.72 -22.14
CA THR A 77 26.19 -38.42 -22.26
C THR A 77 25.61 -38.25 -23.65
N VAL A 78 24.32 -37.89 -23.74
CA VAL A 78 23.61 -37.67 -25.01
C VAL A 78 22.87 -36.33 -25.00
N PRO A 79 22.82 -35.61 -26.14
CA PRO A 79 22.06 -34.38 -26.26
C PRO A 79 20.55 -34.67 -26.23
N VAL A 80 19.78 -33.80 -25.58
CA VAL A 80 18.33 -33.85 -25.51
C VAL A 80 17.75 -32.81 -26.47
N SER A 81 16.93 -33.26 -27.42
CA SER A 81 16.24 -32.37 -28.35
C SER A 81 14.80 -32.03 -27.93
N GLN A 82 14.12 -32.93 -27.20
CA GLN A 82 12.75 -32.74 -26.71
C GLN A 82 12.52 -33.47 -25.38
N GLN A 83 11.54 -33.03 -24.60
CA GLN A 83 11.12 -33.64 -23.34
C GLN A 83 9.59 -33.73 -23.35
N ALA A 84 9.07 -34.94 -23.26
CA ALA A 84 7.65 -35.19 -23.14
C ALA A 84 7.22 -35.05 -21.67
N ALA A 85 6.00 -34.54 -21.46
CA ALA A 85 5.44 -34.32 -20.12
C ALA A 85 5.36 -35.61 -19.28
N ASN A 86 5.28 -36.76 -19.94
CA ASN A 86 5.24 -38.09 -19.34
C ASN A 86 6.63 -38.65 -18.95
N GLY A 87 7.68 -37.84 -18.96
CA GLY A 87 9.00 -38.22 -18.46
C GLY A 87 9.91 -38.93 -19.46
N TRP A 88 9.79 -38.60 -20.75
CA TRP A 88 10.68 -39.11 -21.79
C TRP A 88 11.51 -37.99 -22.42
N TYR A 89 12.75 -38.29 -22.81
CA TYR A 89 13.62 -37.39 -23.56
C TYR A 89 13.82 -37.93 -24.97
N LYS A 90 13.63 -37.08 -25.98
CA LYS A 90 14.07 -37.36 -27.34
C LYS A 90 15.56 -37.01 -27.45
N VAL A 91 16.36 -37.97 -27.88
CA VAL A 91 17.83 -37.86 -27.94
C VAL A 91 18.35 -38.34 -29.29
N SER A 92 19.56 -37.90 -29.64
CA SER A 92 20.31 -38.42 -30.78
C SER A 92 21.56 -39.14 -30.28
N TYR A 93 21.78 -40.38 -30.72
CA TYR A 93 22.95 -41.17 -30.38
C TYR A 93 23.40 -41.97 -31.61
N LYS A 94 24.68 -41.83 -31.99
CA LYS A 94 25.27 -42.47 -33.18
C LYS A 94 24.41 -42.31 -34.45
N LYS A 95 23.99 -41.07 -34.75
CA LYS A 95 23.17 -40.70 -35.91
C LYS A 95 21.76 -41.32 -35.96
N LYS A 96 21.28 -41.93 -34.86
CA LYS A 96 19.89 -42.39 -34.71
C LYS A 96 19.17 -41.56 -33.67
N THR A 97 17.90 -41.26 -33.92
CA THR A 97 17.05 -40.46 -33.02
C THR A 97 15.96 -41.35 -32.41
N GLY A 98 15.65 -41.14 -31.14
CA GLY A 98 14.56 -41.82 -30.45
C GLY A 98 14.35 -41.30 -29.04
N TRP A 99 13.53 -41.98 -28.26
CA TRP A 99 13.08 -41.57 -26.94
C TRP A 99 13.66 -42.46 -25.84
N ILE A 100 14.17 -41.86 -24.77
CA ILE A 100 14.69 -42.53 -23.58
C ILE A 100 13.92 -42.08 -22.33
N SER A 101 13.78 -42.95 -21.34
CA SER A 101 13.10 -42.61 -20.09
C SER A 101 13.99 -41.75 -19.19
N ASN A 102 13.45 -40.67 -18.62
CA ASN A 102 14.17 -39.81 -17.69
C ASN A 102 14.50 -40.51 -16.35
N LYS A 103 13.83 -41.62 -16.02
CA LYS A 103 14.11 -42.44 -14.83
C LYS A 103 15.54 -42.98 -14.81
N TYR A 104 16.12 -43.20 -16.01
CA TYR A 104 17.45 -43.77 -16.17
C TYR A 104 18.45 -42.79 -16.82
N ALA A 105 18.15 -41.49 -16.76
CA ALA A 105 18.98 -40.45 -17.36
C ALA A 105 19.06 -39.21 -16.45
N LYS A 106 20.27 -38.84 -16.02
CA LYS A 106 20.51 -37.66 -15.16
C LYS A 106 20.92 -36.47 -16.02
N ALA A 107 20.28 -35.32 -15.84
CA ALA A 107 20.68 -34.08 -16.53
C ALA A 107 22.11 -33.68 -16.16
N VAL A 108 22.96 -33.46 -17.16
CA VAL A 108 24.37 -33.02 -16.98
C VAL A 108 24.63 -31.63 -17.54
N SER A 109 23.80 -31.15 -18.45
CA SER A 109 23.76 -29.73 -18.80
C SER A 109 22.32 -29.28 -19.07
N ARG A 110 22.04 -28.02 -18.74
CA ARG A 110 20.76 -27.37 -19.00
C ARG A 110 20.97 -26.32 -20.08
N HIS A 111 20.02 -26.20 -21.01
CA HIS A 111 20.06 -25.08 -21.93
C HIS A 111 19.97 -23.80 -21.10
N PRO A 112 20.73 -22.74 -21.44
CA PRO A 112 20.53 -21.44 -20.83
C PRO A 112 19.04 -21.14 -20.90
N ALA A 113 18.41 -20.92 -19.75
CA ALA A 113 17.00 -20.57 -19.72
C ALA A 113 16.82 -19.44 -20.73
N PRO A 114 15.86 -19.54 -21.68
CA PRO A 114 15.67 -18.49 -22.66
C PRO A 114 15.61 -17.17 -21.91
N LYS A 115 16.51 -16.23 -22.26
CA LYS A 115 16.58 -14.92 -21.60
C LYS A 115 15.14 -14.41 -21.51
N PRO A 116 14.62 -14.19 -20.30
CA PRO A 116 13.21 -13.91 -20.15
C PRO A 116 12.89 -12.65 -20.96
N LYS A 117 12.06 -12.82 -21.99
CA LYS A 117 11.68 -11.75 -22.91
C LYS A 117 10.75 -10.82 -22.13
N SER A 118 11.21 -9.59 -21.89
CA SER A 118 10.33 -8.52 -21.42
C SER A 118 9.29 -8.24 -22.51
N GLY A 119 8.00 -8.31 -22.17
CA GLY A 119 6.92 -7.99 -23.10
C GLY A 119 6.93 -6.50 -23.48
N PRO A 120 6.22 -6.11 -24.55
CA PRO A 120 6.07 -4.71 -24.92
C PRO A 120 5.48 -3.90 -23.76
N SER A 121 6.07 -2.72 -23.51
CA SER A 121 5.66 -1.84 -22.41
C SER A 121 5.21 -0.48 -22.92
N LYS A 122 4.09 0.01 -22.38
CA LYS A 122 3.62 1.37 -22.62
C LYS A 122 4.28 2.33 -21.63
N LYS A 123 4.69 3.51 -22.09
CA LYS A 123 5.08 4.62 -21.20
C LYS A 123 3.86 5.05 -20.40
N ILE A 124 4.04 5.23 -19.10
CA ILE A 124 3.01 5.71 -18.18
C ILE A 124 3.63 6.68 -17.18
N ASN A 125 2.78 7.40 -16.46
CA ASN A 125 3.21 8.29 -15.39
C ASN A 125 2.18 8.21 -14.26
N LEU A 126 2.31 7.21 -13.39
CA LEU A 126 1.39 6.99 -12.26
C LEU A 126 2.12 6.49 -11.03
N TRP A 127 1.51 6.68 -9.86
CA TRP A 127 2.02 6.13 -8.60
C TRP A 127 1.49 4.72 -8.36
N VAL A 128 2.32 3.85 -7.81
CA VAL A 128 1.91 2.53 -7.31
C VAL A 128 2.30 2.39 -5.84
N ASN A 129 1.42 1.79 -5.04
CA ASN A 129 1.67 1.48 -3.63
C ASN A 129 1.68 -0.04 -3.42
N ALA A 130 2.71 -0.55 -2.76
CA ALA A 130 2.84 -1.95 -2.40
C ALA A 130 1.80 -2.37 -1.34
N THR A 131 0.90 -3.31 -1.68
CA THR A 131 -0.09 -3.86 -0.73
C THR A 131 0.51 -4.94 0.18
N ALA A 132 1.68 -5.47 -0.20
CA ALA A 132 2.54 -6.37 0.56
C ALA A 132 4.00 -6.16 0.15
N ALA A 133 4.96 -6.69 0.90
CA ALA A 133 6.36 -6.68 0.46
C ALA A 133 6.49 -7.39 -0.89
N VAL A 134 7.12 -6.72 -1.87
CA VAL A 134 7.21 -7.21 -3.25
C VAL A 134 8.63 -7.15 -3.79
N ASN A 135 9.04 -8.18 -4.51
CA ASN A 135 10.34 -8.23 -5.15
C ASN A 135 10.42 -7.26 -6.34
N ILE A 136 11.50 -6.49 -6.40
CA ILE A 136 11.90 -5.71 -7.57
C ILE A 136 12.74 -6.61 -8.46
N ARG A 137 12.27 -6.88 -9.67
CA ARG A 137 12.92 -7.80 -10.62
C ARG A 137 13.55 -7.05 -11.78
N GLN A 138 14.59 -7.64 -12.37
CA GLN A 138 15.29 -7.04 -13.52
C GLN A 138 14.41 -6.90 -14.77
N GLY A 139 13.32 -7.68 -14.87
CA GLY A 139 12.34 -7.58 -15.96
C GLY A 139 10.92 -7.92 -15.51
N SER A 140 9.96 -7.72 -16.41
CA SER A 140 8.52 -7.81 -16.19
C SER A 140 8.01 -9.26 -16.11
N GLY A 141 8.48 -10.04 -15.15
CA GLY A 141 8.09 -11.44 -14.98
C GLY A 141 8.78 -12.13 -13.79
N THR A 142 8.21 -13.23 -13.30
CA THR A 142 8.71 -13.96 -12.13
C THR A 142 9.99 -14.76 -12.37
N SER A 143 10.33 -15.06 -13.63
CA SER A 143 11.57 -15.74 -14.02
C SER A 143 12.80 -14.82 -14.05
N HIS A 144 12.62 -13.51 -13.92
CA HIS A 144 13.74 -12.55 -13.86
C HIS A 144 14.38 -12.50 -12.47
N LYS A 145 15.69 -12.23 -12.45
CA LYS A 145 16.49 -12.04 -11.23
C LYS A 145 15.87 -10.98 -10.32
N ILE A 146 15.82 -11.27 -9.02
CA ILE A 146 15.46 -10.31 -7.97
C ILE A 146 16.67 -9.40 -7.75
N ILE A 147 16.48 -8.09 -7.88
CA ILE A 147 17.54 -7.09 -7.71
C ILE A 147 17.31 -6.23 -6.45
N GLY A 148 16.13 -6.30 -5.86
CA GLY A 148 15.79 -5.67 -4.59
C GLY A 148 14.38 -6.02 -4.13
N SER A 149 13.92 -5.34 -3.10
CA SER A 149 12.56 -5.46 -2.58
C SER A 149 11.97 -4.07 -2.33
N LEU A 150 10.65 -3.98 -2.48
CA LEU A 150 9.84 -2.82 -2.15
C LEU A 150 8.98 -3.24 -0.94
N PRO A 151 9.17 -2.63 0.25
CA PRO A 151 8.43 -3.02 1.45
C PRO A 151 6.94 -2.71 1.32
N LYS A 152 6.11 -3.40 2.13
CA LYS A 152 4.66 -3.11 2.22
C LYS A 152 4.45 -1.62 2.52
N ASN A 153 3.42 -1.03 1.92
CA ASN A 153 3.05 0.39 1.99
C ASN A 153 4.02 1.37 1.30
N ALA A 154 5.13 0.91 0.72
CA ALA A 154 6.01 1.79 -0.03
C ALA A 154 5.36 2.22 -1.35
N ALA A 155 5.33 3.54 -1.57
CA ALA A 155 4.86 4.17 -2.79
C ALA A 155 6.02 4.57 -3.71
N VAL A 156 5.90 4.27 -5.00
CA VAL A 156 6.91 4.62 -6.01
C VAL A 156 6.26 5.04 -7.33
N LYS A 157 6.94 5.90 -8.08
CA LYS A 157 6.52 6.32 -9.41
C LYS A 157 6.81 5.22 -10.42
N ALA A 158 5.78 4.79 -11.15
CA ALA A 158 5.90 3.88 -12.28
C ALA A 158 5.99 4.66 -13.60
N VAL A 159 7.02 4.36 -14.39
CA VAL A 159 7.32 5.04 -15.67
C VAL A 159 6.97 4.22 -16.91
N ALA A 160 6.72 2.92 -16.73
CA ALA A 160 6.25 2.03 -17.78
C ALA A 160 5.38 0.91 -17.21
N ARG A 161 4.42 0.44 -18.02
CA ARG A 161 3.56 -0.71 -17.73
C ARG A 161 3.71 -1.73 -18.85
N ALA A 162 4.14 -2.94 -18.50
CA ALA A 162 4.16 -4.07 -19.42
C ALA A 162 2.73 -4.60 -19.64
N SER A 163 2.45 -5.16 -20.82
CA SER A 163 1.13 -5.71 -21.18
C SER A 163 0.63 -6.74 -20.16
N ASN A 164 1.53 -7.48 -19.52
CA ASN A 164 1.25 -8.47 -18.49
C ASN A 164 1.11 -7.91 -17.06
N GLY A 165 0.95 -6.59 -16.91
CA GLY A 165 0.61 -5.98 -15.62
C GLY A 165 1.79 -5.73 -14.69
N TRP A 166 3.03 -5.69 -15.17
CA TRP A 166 4.18 -5.27 -14.38
C TRP A 166 4.45 -3.77 -14.54
N TYR A 167 4.90 -3.13 -13.47
CA TYR A 167 5.23 -1.70 -13.41
C TYR A 167 6.74 -1.49 -13.26
N LYS A 168 7.33 -0.65 -14.13
CA LYS A 168 8.74 -0.26 -14.04
C LYS A 168 8.89 0.90 -13.06
N ILE A 169 9.69 0.70 -12.01
CA ILE A 169 9.87 1.62 -10.88
C ILE A 169 11.37 1.80 -10.58
N THR A 170 11.70 2.88 -9.87
CA THR A 170 13.04 3.09 -9.28
C THR A 170 12.91 3.26 -7.77
N TYR A 171 13.66 2.46 -7.00
CA TYR A 171 13.66 2.50 -5.53
C TYR A 171 15.09 2.31 -5.00
N LYS A 172 15.57 3.20 -4.12
CA LYS A 172 16.95 3.20 -3.58
C LYS A 172 18.02 2.99 -4.66
N LYS A 173 17.96 3.79 -5.74
CA LYS A 173 18.86 3.75 -6.92
C LYS A 173 18.78 2.46 -7.77
N LYS A 174 17.84 1.55 -7.50
CA LYS A 174 17.62 0.34 -8.31
C LYS A 174 16.38 0.49 -9.20
N THR A 175 16.56 0.33 -10.51
CA THR A 175 15.46 0.36 -11.48
C THR A 175 15.08 -1.06 -11.91
N GLY A 176 13.81 -1.42 -11.73
CA GLY A 176 13.29 -2.76 -12.04
C GLY A 176 11.78 -2.79 -12.14
N TRP A 177 11.20 -3.99 -12.05
CA TRP A 177 9.78 -4.23 -12.27
C TRP A 177 9.11 -4.88 -11.05
N VAL A 178 7.90 -4.43 -10.74
CA VAL A 178 7.03 -4.99 -9.68
C VAL A 178 5.69 -5.43 -10.26
N SER A 179 5.10 -6.49 -9.71
CA SER A 179 3.86 -7.09 -10.21
C SER A 179 2.62 -6.33 -9.70
N HIS A 180 1.62 -6.07 -10.57
CA HIS A 180 0.33 -5.50 -10.16
C HIS A 180 -0.37 -6.29 -9.05
N LYS A 181 -0.02 -7.56 -8.83
CA LYS A 181 -0.71 -8.42 -7.84
C LYS A 181 -0.40 -7.98 -6.41
N HIS A 182 0.69 -7.24 -6.25
CA HIS A 182 1.18 -6.78 -4.96
C HIS A 182 1.32 -5.27 -4.91
N VAL A 183 0.83 -4.57 -5.93
CA VAL A 183 0.80 -3.10 -5.96
C VAL A 183 -0.53 -2.62 -6.50
N GLN A 184 -1.10 -1.60 -5.86
CA GLN A 184 -2.30 -0.92 -6.35
C GLN A 184 -1.90 0.36 -7.09
N THR A 185 -2.56 0.64 -8.21
CA THR A 185 -2.35 1.89 -8.97
C THR A 185 -3.08 3.03 -8.31
N CYS A 186 -2.33 4.05 -7.93
CA CYS A 186 -2.86 5.32 -7.45
C CYS A 186 -2.90 6.28 -8.63
N VAL A 187 -4.02 6.33 -9.34
CA VAL A 187 -4.23 7.24 -10.48
C VAL A 187 -4.25 8.72 -10.01
N LYS A 188 -4.28 8.96 -8.69
CA LYS A 188 -4.36 10.28 -8.03
C LYS A 188 -3.43 10.39 -6.80
N GLY A 189 -2.21 9.87 -6.89
CA GLY A 189 -1.19 9.96 -5.83
C GLY A 189 -1.37 8.91 -4.74
N CYS A 190 -0.32 8.13 -4.46
CA CYS A 190 -0.27 7.39 -3.20
C CYS A 190 0.23 8.37 -2.14
N GLN A 191 -0.30 8.28 -0.93
CA GLN A 191 0.17 9.09 0.19
C GLN A 191 1.69 8.92 0.35
N VAL A 192 2.37 10.05 0.41
CA VAL A 192 3.82 10.15 0.51
C VAL A 192 4.11 10.58 1.94
N ASP A 193 4.97 9.81 2.61
CA ASP A 193 5.64 10.21 3.84
C ASP A 193 6.28 11.60 3.64
N THR A 194 5.75 12.61 4.35
CA THR A 194 6.12 14.02 4.16
C THR A 194 7.40 14.44 4.87
N GLY A 195 8.19 13.51 5.43
CA GLY A 195 9.30 13.89 6.29
C GLY A 195 8.82 14.52 7.61
N ALA A 196 9.77 14.88 8.47
CA ALA A 196 9.56 15.18 9.90
C ALA A 196 8.26 15.95 10.18
N TYR A 197 7.35 15.26 10.85
CA TYR A 197 6.11 15.81 11.36
C TYR A 197 6.44 16.88 12.39
N THR A 198 6.15 18.13 12.05
CA THR A 198 5.67 19.12 13.01
C THR A 198 4.33 19.56 12.47
N THR A 199 3.37 19.82 13.33
CA THR A 199 2.00 20.14 12.89
C THR A 199 1.82 21.59 12.47
N ASN A 200 2.91 22.15 12.00
CA ASN A 200 2.99 23.28 11.09
C ASN A 200 4.02 23.06 9.98
N ARG A 201 3.94 21.89 9.33
CA ARG A 201 4.35 21.61 7.93
C ARG A 201 5.50 22.49 7.42
N ALA A 202 6.65 22.24 8.04
CA ALA A 202 7.94 22.90 7.81
C ALA A 202 8.07 23.57 6.43
N GLY A 203 8.12 24.91 6.43
CA GLY A 203 8.52 25.73 5.27
C GLY A 203 7.38 26.33 4.43
N LEU A 204 6.11 26.07 4.74
CA LEU A 204 4.98 26.70 4.05
C LEU A 204 4.49 27.96 4.78
N ASN A 205 4.53 29.11 4.10
CA ASN A 205 4.10 30.40 4.66
C ASN A 205 2.78 30.93 4.07
N ASP A 206 2.27 30.32 2.99
CA ASP A 206 1.06 30.81 2.29
C ASP A 206 -0.22 30.28 2.96
N ARG A 207 -0.59 30.92 4.08
CA ARG A 207 -1.64 30.46 4.99
C ARG A 207 -3.03 31.01 4.65
N TYR A 208 -4.03 30.16 4.88
CA TYR A 208 -5.46 30.46 4.77
C TYR A 208 -6.29 29.79 5.87
N PHE A 209 -7.55 30.22 5.99
CA PHE A 209 -8.56 29.68 6.88
C PHE A 209 -9.84 29.33 6.11
N THR A 210 -10.51 28.25 6.47
CA THR A 210 -11.80 27.86 5.85
C THR A 210 -12.94 28.79 6.29
N LYS A 211 -13.82 29.16 5.35
CA LYS A 211 -14.93 30.11 5.62
C LYS A 211 -16.22 29.46 6.13
N SER A 212 -16.43 28.17 5.87
CA SER A 212 -17.65 27.43 6.21
C SER A 212 -17.33 26.08 6.83
N SER A 213 -18.19 25.59 7.71
CA SER A 213 -18.04 24.23 8.24
C SER A 213 -18.38 23.22 7.15
N GLY A 214 -17.61 22.13 7.06
CA GLY A 214 -17.74 21.16 5.98
C GLY A 214 -17.25 21.70 4.63
N THR A 215 -16.23 22.55 4.65
CA THR A 215 -15.59 22.95 3.40
C THR A 215 -14.86 21.72 2.83
N ASP A 216 -15.32 21.27 1.66
CA ASP A 216 -14.79 20.08 1.02
C ASP A 216 -13.31 20.22 0.63
N LEU A 217 -12.52 19.24 1.04
CA LEU A 217 -11.20 18.94 0.48
C LEU A 217 -11.36 17.91 -0.64
N TYR A 218 -10.73 18.13 -1.81
CA TYR A 218 -10.90 17.26 -2.98
C TYR A 218 -9.60 16.61 -3.44
N ALA A 219 -9.68 15.42 -4.02
CA ALA A 219 -8.51 14.73 -4.58
C ALA A 219 -8.00 15.33 -5.89
N ALA A 220 -8.84 16.12 -6.57
CA ALA A 220 -8.48 16.81 -7.80
C ALA A 220 -9.34 18.07 -7.95
N ALA A 221 -8.76 19.14 -8.48
CA ALA A 221 -9.52 20.34 -8.83
C ALA A 221 -10.51 20.04 -9.98
N GLY A 222 -11.68 20.67 -9.94
CA GLY A 222 -12.74 20.54 -10.97
C GLY A 222 -13.46 19.18 -11.03
N LYS A 223 -12.94 18.12 -10.40
CA LYS A 223 -13.59 16.80 -10.29
C LYS A 223 -14.05 16.59 -8.85
N ARG A 224 -15.36 16.35 -8.65
CA ARG A 224 -16.02 16.23 -7.34
C ARG A 224 -15.66 14.95 -6.54
N LEU A 225 -14.38 14.58 -6.43
CA LEU A 225 -13.94 13.50 -5.54
C LEU A 225 -13.55 14.08 -4.18
N ARG A 226 -14.50 14.06 -3.25
CA ARG A 226 -14.36 14.59 -1.89
C ARG A 226 -13.51 13.66 -1.00
N ILE A 227 -12.62 14.24 -0.21
CA ILE A 227 -11.69 13.57 0.71
C ILE A 227 -12.14 13.70 2.16
N GLY A 228 -12.69 14.85 2.56
CA GLY A 228 -13.15 15.02 3.94
C GLY A 228 -13.67 16.43 4.25
N ASP A 229 -14.26 16.54 5.43
CA ASP A 229 -14.75 17.80 5.98
C ASP A 229 -13.66 18.55 6.72
N ILE A 230 -13.49 19.81 6.33
CA ILE A 230 -12.66 20.76 7.06
C ILE A 230 -13.59 21.74 7.81
N PRO A 231 -13.54 21.81 9.16
CA PRO A 231 -14.35 22.72 9.96
C PRO A 231 -14.05 24.18 9.59
N LYS A 232 -15.00 25.09 9.83
CA LYS A 232 -14.77 26.53 9.65
C LYS A 232 -13.60 27.01 10.53
N ASN A 233 -12.87 28.01 10.03
CA ASN A 233 -11.69 28.59 10.66
C ASN A 233 -10.50 27.63 10.82
N SER A 234 -10.53 26.44 10.21
CA SER A 234 -9.38 25.54 10.21
C SER A 234 -8.27 26.10 9.34
N ILE A 235 -7.03 25.93 9.79
CA ILE A 235 -5.85 26.38 9.07
C ILE A 235 -5.57 25.44 7.90
N VAL A 236 -5.26 26.02 6.75
CA VAL A 236 -4.71 25.31 5.60
C VAL A 236 -3.56 26.11 5.00
N TYR A 237 -2.53 25.43 4.51
CA TYR A 237 -1.37 26.02 3.86
C TYR A 237 -1.43 25.72 2.37
N ARG A 238 -1.38 26.75 1.51
CA ARG A 238 -1.26 26.54 0.07
C ARG A 238 0.15 26.06 -0.26
N ASP A 239 0.24 25.04 -1.08
CA ASP A 239 1.51 24.44 -1.50
C ASP A 239 1.66 24.59 -3.01
N LEU A 240 2.32 25.68 -3.41
CA LEU A 240 2.52 26.05 -4.82
C LEU A 240 3.29 24.99 -5.61
N ARG A 241 4.19 24.25 -4.93
CA ARG A 241 4.96 23.18 -5.57
C ARG A 241 4.03 22.05 -6.00
N TRP A 242 3.14 21.62 -5.12
CA TRP A 242 2.18 20.56 -5.42
C TRP A 242 1.05 21.03 -6.34
N GLU A 243 0.65 22.30 -6.24
CA GLU A 243 -0.27 22.92 -7.19
C GLU A 243 0.29 22.88 -8.61
N LYS A 244 1.55 23.31 -8.80
CA LYS A 244 2.25 23.23 -10.10
C LYS A 244 2.37 21.79 -10.58
N ALA A 245 2.71 20.85 -9.70
CA ALA A 245 2.86 19.44 -10.06
C ALA A 245 1.52 18.77 -10.45
N GLY A 246 0.41 19.20 -9.85
CA GLY A 246 -0.91 18.65 -10.13
C GLY A 246 -1.63 19.28 -11.32
N GLY A 247 -1.05 20.31 -11.94
CA GLY A 247 -1.68 21.10 -12.99
C GLY A 247 -2.57 22.20 -12.37
N PRO A 248 -2.10 23.45 -12.30
CA PRO A 248 -2.87 24.54 -11.72
C PRO A 248 -4.25 24.68 -12.35
N VAL A 249 -5.27 24.91 -11.53
CA VAL A 249 -6.64 25.12 -11.99
C VAL A 249 -7.14 26.44 -11.45
N ALA A 250 -7.61 27.32 -12.33
CA ALA A 250 -8.09 28.65 -11.96
C ALA A 250 -9.17 28.56 -10.86
N GLY A 251 -8.99 29.33 -9.79
CA GLY A 251 -9.90 29.34 -8.63
C GLY A 251 -9.74 28.17 -7.66
N TRP A 252 -8.71 27.34 -7.81
CA TRP A 252 -8.41 26.22 -6.91
C TRP A 252 -6.98 26.29 -6.37
N TYR A 253 -6.82 25.97 -5.10
CA TYR A 253 -5.52 25.86 -4.45
C TYR A 253 -5.28 24.42 -4.03
N PHE A 254 -4.05 23.93 -4.26
CA PHE A 254 -3.60 22.74 -3.55
C PHE A 254 -3.20 23.16 -2.14
N VAL A 255 -3.87 22.58 -1.15
CA VAL A 255 -3.68 22.91 0.25
C VAL A 255 -3.28 21.70 1.07
N ARG A 256 -2.62 22.04 2.16
CA ARG A 256 -2.05 21.19 3.15
C ARG A 256 -2.74 21.50 4.49
N THR A 257 -3.47 20.56 5.08
CA THR A 257 -4.12 20.70 6.41
C THR A 257 -3.30 20.00 7.52
N GLN A 258 -3.81 19.91 8.75
CA GLN A 258 -3.18 19.17 9.87
C GLN A 258 -3.21 17.63 9.70
N GLY A 259 -3.15 17.13 8.47
CA GLY A 259 -3.12 15.70 8.21
C GLY A 259 -3.92 15.28 7.00
N MET A 260 -4.38 16.16 6.13
CA MET A 260 -4.87 15.78 4.80
C MET A 260 -4.39 16.79 3.76
N ASP A 261 -4.27 16.32 2.51
CA ASP A 261 -3.86 17.13 1.38
C ASP A 261 -4.84 17.01 0.25
N GLY A 262 -5.03 18.11 -0.46
CA GLY A 262 -5.90 18.10 -1.61
C GLY A 262 -6.17 19.49 -2.15
N TRP A 263 -7.15 19.56 -3.02
CA TRP A 263 -7.58 20.77 -3.69
C TRP A 263 -8.77 21.37 -2.96
N MET A 264 -8.75 22.68 -2.76
CA MET A 264 -9.88 23.44 -2.24
C MET A 264 -10.17 24.60 -3.17
N LYS A 265 -11.44 25.00 -3.27
CA LYS A 265 -11.80 26.23 -3.97
C LYS A 265 -11.19 27.41 -3.22
N ALA A 266 -10.47 28.27 -3.93
CA ALA A 266 -9.93 29.51 -3.36
C ALA A 266 -11.04 30.38 -2.76
N SER A 267 -12.23 30.36 -3.37
CA SER A 267 -13.42 31.06 -2.88
C SER A 267 -13.98 30.52 -1.56
N ALA A 268 -13.51 29.37 -1.06
CA ALA A 268 -13.88 28.84 0.25
C ALA A 268 -12.87 29.20 1.36
N LEU A 269 -11.82 29.92 1.01
CA LEU A 269 -10.71 30.27 1.88
C LEU A 269 -10.67 31.78 2.18
N ALA A 270 -10.10 32.14 3.33
CA ALA A 270 -9.89 33.50 3.80
C ALA A 270 -8.47 33.69 4.32
N ARG A 271 -7.94 34.91 4.22
CA ARG A 271 -6.62 35.28 4.76
C ARG A 271 -6.62 35.49 6.28
N LYS A 272 -7.79 35.75 6.87
CA LYS A 272 -7.99 36.00 8.30
C LYS A 272 -8.96 34.98 8.87
N SER A 273 -8.72 34.54 10.10
CA SER A 273 -9.64 33.69 10.85
C SER A 273 -10.74 34.54 11.46
N THR A 274 -11.95 33.97 11.57
CA THR A 274 -13.09 34.55 12.31
C THR A 274 -13.40 33.76 13.58
N ALA A 275 -12.56 32.79 13.95
CA ALA A 275 -12.74 32.00 15.16
C ALA A 275 -12.71 32.89 16.41
N THR A 276 -13.68 32.69 17.29
CA THR A 276 -13.67 33.34 18.61
C THR A 276 -12.53 32.77 19.45
N THR A 277 -11.91 33.62 20.26
CA THR A 277 -10.87 33.22 21.22
C THR A 277 -11.39 33.21 22.66
N SER A 278 -12.71 33.20 22.83
CA SER A 278 -13.42 33.27 24.10
C SER A 278 -14.48 32.17 24.20
N ASN A 279 -14.63 31.57 25.38
CA ASN A 279 -15.68 30.59 25.66
C ASN A 279 -16.98 31.28 26.10
N THR A 280 -17.63 32.06 25.23
CA THR A 280 -18.84 32.82 25.59
C THR A 280 -20.05 31.95 25.89
N LYS A 281 -20.05 30.69 25.43
CA LYS A 281 -21.17 29.75 25.61
C LYS A 281 -21.01 28.84 26.84
N ASN A 282 -19.95 29.01 27.63
CA ASN A 282 -19.69 28.26 28.87
C ASN A 282 -19.91 26.74 28.76
N TYR A 283 -19.51 26.14 27.63
CA TYR A 283 -19.61 24.68 27.47
C TYR A 283 -18.76 23.95 28.52
N THR A 284 -19.25 22.85 29.05
CA THR A 284 -18.53 21.98 30.00
C THR A 284 -17.82 20.83 29.28
N ARG A 285 -16.81 20.24 29.93
CA ARG A 285 -16.16 19.02 29.42
C ARG A 285 -17.17 17.89 29.21
N LYS A 286 -18.13 17.72 30.12
CA LYS A 286 -19.19 16.70 30.05
C LYS A 286 -20.04 16.87 28.79
N GLN A 287 -20.33 18.09 28.37
CA GLN A 287 -21.05 18.35 27.12
C GLN A 287 -20.20 18.05 25.88
N VAL A 288 -18.89 18.34 25.93
CA VAL A 288 -17.96 18.05 24.84
C VAL A 288 -17.82 16.55 24.60
N VAL A 289 -17.57 15.76 25.66
CA VAL A 289 -17.35 14.30 25.51
C VAL A 289 -18.61 13.52 25.12
N LYS A 290 -19.80 14.11 25.27
CA LYS A 290 -21.07 13.55 24.73
C LYS A 290 -21.15 13.65 23.20
N LYS A 291 -20.35 14.50 22.56
CA LYS A 291 -20.30 14.58 21.10
C LYS A 291 -19.44 13.45 20.54
N ALA A 292 -19.79 13.01 19.34
CA ALA A 292 -18.98 12.04 18.61
C ALA A 292 -17.56 12.59 18.43
N ASN A 293 -16.58 11.74 18.72
CA ASN A 293 -15.17 12.08 18.66
C ASN A 293 -14.78 12.50 17.24
N GLY A 294 -14.17 13.67 17.11
CA GLY A 294 -13.78 14.25 15.83
C GLY A 294 -14.91 14.95 15.07
N MET A 295 -16.06 15.19 15.73
CA MET A 295 -17.25 15.82 15.13
C MET A 295 -17.84 16.92 16.04
N LEU A 296 -16.98 17.78 16.61
CA LEU A 296 -17.46 18.90 17.41
C LEU A 296 -18.05 19.99 16.51
N PRO A 297 -19.21 20.56 16.88
CA PRO A 297 -19.72 21.73 16.17
C PRO A 297 -18.79 22.92 16.40
N GLU A 298 -18.73 23.83 15.41
CA GLU A 298 -17.93 25.07 15.49
C GLU A 298 -18.25 25.86 16.77
N SER A 299 -19.50 25.85 17.23
CA SER A 299 -19.88 26.57 18.45
C SER A 299 -19.11 26.10 19.68
N MET A 300 -18.65 24.85 19.73
CA MET A 300 -17.86 24.28 20.83
C MET A 300 -16.35 24.45 20.66
N LEU A 301 -15.90 25.02 19.54
CA LEU A 301 -14.49 25.27 19.25
C LEU A 301 -14.16 26.76 19.42
N ALA A 302 -12.94 27.03 19.87
CA ALA A 302 -12.38 28.36 19.95
C ALA A 302 -10.92 28.32 19.48
N ALA A 303 -10.42 29.44 18.97
CA ALA A 303 -9.02 29.58 18.61
C ALA A 303 -8.17 29.95 19.83
N ILE A 304 -6.98 29.36 19.91
CA ILE A 304 -5.98 29.75 20.92
C ILE A 304 -5.48 31.17 20.61
N PRO A 305 -5.64 32.15 21.53
CA PRO A 305 -5.45 33.56 21.19
C PRO A 305 -3.99 33.93 20.88
N TRP A 306 -3.03 33.38 21.62
CA TRP A 306 -1.61 33.65 21.41
C TRP A 306 -0.97 32.83 20.30
N ASP A 307 -1.64 31.76 19.87
CA ASP A 307 -1.15 30.96 18.76
C ASP A 307 -1.35 31.76 17.46
N LYS A 308 -0.25 31.94 16.73
CA LYS A 308 -0.27 32.61 15.43
C LYS A 308 -1.08 31.81 14.42
N GLU A 309 -1.10 30.48 14.57
CA GLU A 309 -1.84 29.61 13.67
C GLU A 309 -3.33 29.66 13.97
N LYS A 310 -3.77 30.07 15.17
CA LYS A 310 -5.19 30.03 15.59
C LYS A 310 -5.72 28.61 15.65
N THR A 311 -4.89 27.69 16.15
CA THR A 311 -5.25 26.30 16.41
C THR A 311 -6.55 26.24 17.21
N LEU A 312 -7.49 25.41 16.72
CA LEU A 312 -8.79 25.25 17.32
C LEU A 312 -8.72 24.24 18.48
N ILE A 313 -9.39 24.56 19.58
CA ILE A 313 -9.48 23.75 20.80
C ILE A 313 -10.93 23.77 21.31
N ALA A 314 -11.32 22.79 22.12
CA ALA A 314 -12.62 22.87 22.78
C ALA A 314 -12.68 24.07 23.74
N ALA A 315 -13.76 24.84 23.65
CA ALA A 315 -13.96 26.06 24.43
C ALA A 315 -13.74 25.91 25.95
N PRO A 316 -14.21 24.85 26.65
CA PRO A 316 -13.89 24.64 28.08
C PRO A 316 -12.39 24.52 28.37
N ALA A 317 -11.64 23.87 27.48
CA ALA A 317 -10.21 23.65 27.69
C ALA A 317 -9.40 24.94 27.51
N LEU A 318 -9.90 25.90 26.70
CA LEU A 318 -9.19 27.13 26.39
C LEU A 318 -8.97 28.04 27.60
N ALA A 319 -9.96 28.17 28.49
CA ALA A 319 -9.84 29.05 29.67
C ALA A 319 -8.70 28.58 30.58
N ASP A 320 -8.64 27.28 30.81
CA ASP A 320 -7.66 26.63 31.67
C ASP A 320 -6.26 26.61 31.01
N LEU A 321 -6.20 26.38 29.70
CA LEU A 321 -4.98 26.53 28.93
C LEU A 321 -4.45 27.96 28.96
N THR A 322 -5.34 28.96 28.93
CA THR A 322 -4.97 30.38 29.02
C THR A 322 -4.36 30.70 30.38
N ARG A 323 -4.93 30.20 31.48
CA ARG A 323 -4.32 30.35 32.82
C ARG A 323 -2.95 29.69 32.89
N MET A 324 -2.81 28.48 32.36
CA MET A 324 -1.53 27.78 32.29
C MET A 324 -0.50 28.57 31.46
N ASN A 325 -0.91 29.10 30.31
CA ASN A 325 -0.06 29.90 29.43
C ASN A 325 0.39 31.21 30.09
N THR A 326 -0.49 31.89 30.82
CA THR A 326 -0.13 33.11 31.57
C THR A 326 0.98 32.83 32.59
N ALA A 327 0.87 31.74 33.34
CA ALA A 327 1.91 31.34 34.30
C ALA A 327 3.21 30.90 33.60
N PHE A 328 3.11 30.19 32.48
CA PHE A 328 4.26 29.79 31.66
C PHE A 328 4.99 31.02 31.11
N LYS A 329 4.25 31.99 30.57
CA LYS A 329 4.80 33.26 30.06
C LYS A 329 5.46 34.07 31.16
N LYS A 330 4.88 34.12 32.35
CA LYS A 330 5.52 34.76 33.51
C LYS A 330 6.87 34.10 33.86
N LYS A 331 6.98 32.78 33.72
CA LYS A 331 8.22 32.06 34.03
C LYS A 331 9.30 32.19 32.94
N PHE A 332 8.90 32.14 31.67
CA PHE A 332 9.84 31.99 30.54
C PHE A 332 9.89 33.17 29.57
N GLY A 333 9.08 34.21 29.78
CA GLY A 333 8.99 35.38 28.90
C GLY A 333 8.33 35.10 27.54
N LYS A 334 7.85 33.88 27.29
CA LYS A 334 7.18 33.48 26.04
C LYS A 334 5.93 32.64 26.29
N ASN A 335 5.01 32.64 25.35
CA ASN A 335 3.84 31.76 25.41
C ASN A 335 4.23 30.28 25.20
N ILE A 336 3.35 29.37 25.61
CA ILE A 336 3.39 27.95 25.26
C ILE A 336 3.21 27.84 23.74
N ASP A 337 4.17 27.18 23.08
CA ASP A 337 4.01 26.79 21.68
C ASP A 337 3.01 25.62 21.62
N VAL A 338 2.04 25.71 20.71
CA VAL A 338 1.03 24.66 20.49
C VAL A 338 1.18 24.19 19.05
N ASP A 339 1.30 22.89 18.89
CA ASP A 339 1.45 22.21 17.61
C ASP A 339 0.07 21.68 17.16
N LEU A 340 -0.56 20.82 17.97
CA LEU A 340 -1.93 20.33 17.73
C LEU A 340 -2.88 20.61 18.89
N ALA A 341 -4.17 20.67 18.56
CA ALA A 341 -5.23 20.51 19.53
C ALA A 341 -6.42 19.71 18.96
N TYR A 342 -7.46 20.35 18.40
CA TYR A 342 -8.61 19.64 17.85
C TYR A 342 -8.30 18.89 16.55
N ARG A 343 -8.69 17.61 16.46
CA ARG A 343 -8.49 16.75 15.28
C ARG A 343 -9.80 16.12 14.81
N THR A 344 -10.20 16.41 13.58
CA THR A 344 -11.44 15.84 13.00
C THR A 344 -11.36 14.32 12.84
N LEU A 345 -12.52 13.67 12.75
CA LEU A 345 -12.59 12.23 12.51
C LEU A 345 -11.90 11.82 11.20
N ASP A 346 -12.03 12.63 10.14
CA ASP A 346 -11.37 12.35 8.87
C ASP A 346 -9.85 12.48 8.96
N THR A 347 -9.35 13.46 9.71
CA THR A 347 -7.91 13.58 9.99
C THR A 347 -7.41 12.38 10.82
N GLN A 348 -8.21 11.89 11.77
CA GLN A 348 -7.88 10.67 12.51
C GLN A 348 -7.83 9.44 11.60
N LYS A 349 -8.80 9.26 10.69
CA LYS A 349 -8.81 8.16 9.71
C LYS A 349 -7.55 8.21 8.83
N TYR A 350 -7.17 9.40 8.39
CA TYR A 350 -5.94 9.61 7.64
C TYR A 350 -4.73 9.19 8.47
N TYR A 351 -4.54 9.73 9.68
CA TYR A 351 -3.38 9.41 10.51
C TYR A 351 -3.30 7.93 10.83
N TYR A 352 -4.44 7.29 11.12
CA TYR A 352 -4.47 5.86 11.36
C TYR A 352 -4.07 5.04 10.13
N LYS A 353 -4.49 5.48 8.93
CA LYS A 353 -4.11 4.83 7.67
C LYS A 353 -2.62 5.01 7.36
N GLU A 354 -2.06 6.20 7.61
CA GLU A 354 -0.68 6.55 7.28
C GLU A 354 0.32 6.01 8.30
N LEU A 355 0.04 6.17 9.59
CA LEU A 355 0.97 5.86 10.69
C LEU A 355 0.71 4.48 11.31
N GLY A 356 -0.48 3.91 11.07
CA GLY A 356 -0.88 2.63 11.62
C GLY A 356 -1.21 2.67 13.12
N ALA A 357 -1.71 1.54 13.62
CA ALA A 357 -2.22 1.41 14.99
C ALA A 357 -1.16 1.52 16.10
N TYR A 358 0.12 1.47 15.75
CA TYR A 358 1.22 1.60 16.71
C TYR A 358 1.48 3.06 17.10
N ILE A 359 1.25 4.00 16.17
CA ILE A 359 1.56 5.42 16.34
C ILE A 359 0.28 6.24 16.49
N ALA A 360 -0.78 5.90 15.74
CA ALA A 360 -2.03 6.63 15.77
C ALA A 360 -3.11 5.87 16.51
N ALA A 361 -3.84 6.57 17.39
CA ALA A 361 -5.04 6.05 18.01
C ALA A 361 -6.09 5.67 16.95
N LYS A 362 -6.88 4.63 17.25
CA LYS A 362 -8.01 4.22 16.41
C LYS A 362 -8.93 5.44 16.15
N PRO A 363 -9.41 5.65 14.91
CA PRO A 363 -10.28 6.78 14.62
C PRO A 363 -11.51 6.77 15.51
N GLY A 364 -11.82 7.92 16.10
CA GLY A 364 -12.91 8.08 17.06
C GLY A 364 -12.52 7.85 18.51
N THR A 365 -11.25 7.58 18.84
CA THR A 365 -10.81 7.35 20.23
C THR A 365 -9.73 8.31 20.71
N SER A 366 -9.22 9.21 19.86
CA SER A 366 -8.16 10.16 20.24
C SER A 366 -8.71 11.33 21.05
N ASN A 367 -8.06 11.73 22.14
CA ASN A 367 -8.48 12.90 22.93
C ASN A 367 -8.45 14.23 22.16
N HIS A 368 -7.62 14.32 21.11
CA HIS A 368 -7.67 15.42 20.15
C HIS A 368 -9.02 15.53 19.43
N GLY A 369 -9.73 14.41 19.25
CA GLY A 369 -11.06 14.40 18.65
C GLY A 369 -12.13 15.10 19.47
N TRP A 370 -11.89 15.34 20.76
CA TRP A 370 -12.74 16.21 21.57
C TRP A 370 -12.13 17.59 21.78
N GLY A 371 -10.97 17.90 21.18
CA GLY A 371 -10.28 19.17 21.42
C GLY A 371 -9.89 19.36 22.89
N LEU A 372 -9.73 18.26 23.62
CA LEU A 372 -9.35 18.22 25.04
C LEU A 372 -7.91 17.72 25.21
N ALA A 373 -7.10 17.80 24.16
CA ALA A 373 -5.69 17.52 24.20
C ALA A 373 -4.94 18.59 23.41
N ILE A 374 -3.70 18.85 23.82
CA ILE A 374 -2.74 19.61 23.04
C ILE A 374 -1.47 18.79 22.85
N ASP A 375 -0.84 18.96 21.70
CA ASP A 375 0.56 18.61 21.51
C ASP A 375 1.38 19.91 21.46
N VAL A 376 2.50 19.93 22.15
CA VAL A 376 3.54 20.97 22.00
C VAL A 376 4.60 20.48 20.99
N PRO A 377 5.44 21.36 20.41
CA PRO A 377 6.41 20.92 19.42
C PRO A 377 7.39 19.87 19.94
N GLU A 378 7.74 18.88 19.11
CA GLU A 378 8.77 17.86 19.38
C GLU A 378 10.21 18.43 19.32
N SER A 379 10.46 19.48 20.09
CA SER A 379 11.76 20.15 20.18
C SER A 379 12.52 19.71 21.43
N HIS A 380 13.84 19.96 21.43
CA HIS A 380 14.68 19.69 22.60
C HIS A 380 14.12 20.34 23.90
N ALA A 381 13.58 21.56 23.80
CA ALA A 381 13.06 22.29 24.96
C ALA A 381 11.77 21.69 25.55
N TYR A 382 11.00 20.94 24.74
CA TYR A 382 9.79 20.22 25.11
C TYR A 382 9.99 18.69 25.25
N SER A 383 11.21 18.19 25.08
CA SER A 383 11.55 16.78 25.37
C SER A 383 11.47 16.49 26.88
N PHE A 384 11.47 15.20 27.28
CA PHE A 384 11.51 14.80 28.70
C PHE A 384 12.62 15.47 29.52
N ARG A 385 13.72 15.85 28.87
CA ARG A 385 14.86 16.54 29.49
C ARG A 385 14.74 18.06 29.45
N GLY A 386 13.88 18.57 28.56
CA GLY A 386 13.69 19.98 28.25
C GLY A 386 13.05 20.78 29.38
N LYS A 387 13.45 22.06 29.48
CA LYS A 387 12.98 22.96 30.53
C LYS A 387 11.48 23.25 30.47
N TYR A 388 10.89 23.28 29.27
CA TYR A 388 9.47 23.57 29.11
C TYR A 388 8.61 22.36 29.49
N TYR A 389 8.99 21.16 29.07
CA TYR A 389 8.34 19.92 29.52
C TYR A 389 8.34 19.80 31.03
N LYS A 390 9.51 19.92 31.68
CA LYS A 390 9.63 19.79 33.15
C LYS A 390 8.69 20.75 33.87
N TRP A 391 8.62 22.01 33.42
CA TRP A 391 7.70 22.98 34.01
C TRP A 391 6.25 22.61 33.77
N LEU A 392 5.87 22.24 32.54
CA LEU A 392 4.51 21.83 32.20
C LEU A 392 4.11 20.63 33.03
N LYS A 393 4.95 19.60 33.11
CA LYS A 393 4.71 18.39 33.90
C LYS A 393 4.44 18.69 35.37
N SER A 394 5.23 19.59 35.98
CA SER A 394 5.07 19.94 37.40
C SER A 394 3.90 20.88 37.68
N ASN A 395 3.37 21.61 36.69
CA ASN A 395 2.38 22.67 36.91
C ASN A 395 1.03 22.44 36.24
N SER A 396 0.95 21.63 35.17
CA SER A 396 -0.27 21.49 34.36
C SER A 396 -1.48 21.11 35.20
N LYS A 397 -1.30 20.24 36.20
CA LYS A 397 -2.40 19.74 37.05
C LYS A 397 -3.10 20.86 37.81
N LYS A 398 -2.38 21.93 38.18
CA LYS A 398 -2.95 23.13 38.84
C LYS A 398 -3.92 23.89 37.92
N TYR A 399 -3.83 23.64 36.62
CA TYR A 399 -4.66 24.24 35.58
C TYR A 399 -5.56 23.20 34.91
N ASN A 400 -5.86 22.08 35.57
CA ASN A 400 -6.71 21.00 35.04
C ASN A 400 -6.19 20.34 33.73
N TRP A 401 -4.90 20.49 33.45
CA TRP A 401 -4.19 19.79 32.38
C TRP A 401 -3.29 18.70 32.97
N LEU A 402 -3.05 17.61 32.27
CA LEU A 402 -2.16 16.56 32.76
C LEU A 402 -1.34 15.92 31.64
N HIS A 403 -0.10 15.62 31.97
CA HIS A 403 0.66 14.60 31.26
C HIS A 403 0.41 13.25 31.94
N ARG A 404 -0.18 12.30 31.21
CA ARG A 404 -0.64 11.01 31.75
C ARG A 404 0.53 10.09 32.11
N LYS A 405 0.34 9.26 33.14
CA LYS A 405 1.35 8.28 33.59
C LYS A 405 1.78 7.29 32.50
N ASN A 406 0.87 6.88 31.62
CA ASN A 406 1.19 5.96 30.52
C ASN A 406 1.91 6.62 29.34
N LEU A 407 2.21 7.92 29.42
CA LEU A 407 2.96 8.68 28.43
C LEU A 407 4.36 9.09 28.93
N GLU A 408 4.73 8.69 30.15
CA GLU A 408 6.05 8.95 30.72
C GLU A 408 7.15 8.20 29.95
N GLU A 409 8.39 8.71 30.03
CA GLU A 409 9.58 8.11 29.38
C GLU A 409 9.82 6.66 29.83
N PHE A 410 9.53 6.37 31.10
CA PHE A 410 9.72 5.07 31.73
C PHE A 410 8.42 4.55 32.32
N ARG A 411 8.22 3.24 32.22
CA ARG A 411 7.16 2.52 32.93
C ARG A 411 7.52 2.38 34.41
N ALA A 412 6.55 1.93 35.20
CA ALA A 412 6.74 1.72 36.64
C ALA A 412 7.84 0.69 36.98
N ASP A 413 8.11 -0.25 36.08
CA ASP A 413 9.17 -1.26 36.18
C ASP A 413 10.56 -0.74 35.73
N GLY A 414 10.68 0.56 35.40
CA GLY A 414 11.91 1.17 34.91
C GLY A 414 12.21 0.91 33.43
N SER A 415 11.42 0.10 32.72
CA SER A 415 11.59 -0.12 31.28
C SER A 415 11.19 1.11 30.48
N ARG A 416 11.84 1.32 29.32
CA ARG A 416 11.44 2.40 28.39
C ARG A 416 10.02 2.19 27.90
N ASN A 417 9.24 3.27 27.93
CA ASN A 417 7.88 3.25 27.43
C ASN A 417 7.87 3.51 25.91
N PRO A 418 7.38 2.58 25.07
CA PRO A 418 7.25 2.79 23.63
C PRO A 418 6.16 3.79 23.25
N TYR A 419 5.30 4.19 24.20
CA TYR A 419 4.25 5.18 24.03
C TYR A 419 4.58 6.49 24.77
N ALA A 420 5.86 6.77 24.98
CA ALA A 420 6.30 7.97 25.65
C ALA A 420 6.06 9.21 24.75
N GLU A 421 5.34 10.20 25.26
CA GLU A 421 4.90 11.37 24.49
C GLU A 421 5.05 12.66 25.31
N ALA A 422 6.30 13.13 25.51
CA ALA A 422 6.56 14.35 26.29
C ALA A 422 5.78 15.58 25.81
N TRP A 423 5.39 15.59 24.53
CA TRP A 423 4.63 16.66 23.90
C TRP A 423 3.14 16.66 24.25
N HIS A 424 2.57 15.56 24.74
CA HIS A 424 1.12 15.39 24.85
C HIS A 424 0.58 15.75 26.25
N PHE A 425 -0.42 16.64 26.28
CA PHE A 425 -1.12 17.05 27.49
C PHE A 425 -2.63 17.00 27.29
N GLU A 426 -3.33 16.42 28.27
CA GLU A 426 -4.78 16.23 28.23
C GLU A 426 -5.49 17.14 29.24
N TYR A 427 -6.61 17.71 28.82
CA TYR A 427 -7.50 18.47 29.68
C TYR A 427 -8.43 17.51 30.44
N ASN A 428 -8.26 17.48 31.76
CA ASN A 428 -9.14 16.72 32.64
C ASN A 428 -10.45 17.45 32.90
N GLY A 429 -10.40 18.79 32.97
CA GLY A 429 -11.46 19.64 33.49
C GLY A 429 -11.93 19.26 34.90
N GLN A 430 -12.70 20.17 35.50
CA GLN A 430 -13.73 19.84 36.49
C GLN A 430 -15.08 20.14 35.85
#